data_AF-A0A1M6Q8R9-F1
#
_entry.id   AF-A0A1M6Q8R9-F1
#
_cell.length_a   1.000
_cell.length_b   1.000
_cell.length_c   1.000
_cell.angle_alpha   90.00
_cell.angle_beta   90.00
_cell.angle_gamma   90.00
#
_symmetry.space_group_name_H-M   'P 1'
#
loop_
_entity.id
_entity.type
_entity.pdbx_description
1 polymer ?
#
loop_
_entity_poly.entity_id
_entity_poly.type
_entity_poly.pdbx_seq_one_letter_code
_entity_poly.pdbx_strand_id
1 'polypeptide(L)'
;MKKYSWIIILVNLLLFLGYFNYSVVQKEKLLEQGTLVFMELAPADPRSLMQGDYMDLRYKLPSEMALDNIPKRGFCALEPDASGVVRHIRFLAEGEKAKPNELPIRYTKGNWWDINIGAESYFFQEGDAEKYENAKYGGIRVDDEGNSLLVGLYDDNLKKLE
;
A
#
# COMPACT_ATOMS: atom_id res chain seq x y z
N MET A 1 9.88 44.45 -10.04
CA MET A 1 10.13 43.00 -10.02
C MET A 1 10.68 42.61 -11.39
N LYS A 2 11.88 42.01 -11.49
CA LYS A 2 12.58 41.79 -12.77
C LYS A 2 11.70 40.93 -13.70
N LYS A 3 11.46 41.34 -14.96
CA LYS A 3 10.56 40.68 -15.93
C LYS A 3 10.81 39.16 -16.08
N TYR A 4 12.05 38.71 -15.88
CA TYR A 4 12.45 37.31 -15.89
C TYR A 4 11.84 36.47 -14.75
N SER A 5 11.47 37.08 -13.63
CA SER A 5 10.87 36.40 -12.49
C SER A 5 9.52 35.78 -12.85
N TRP A 6 8.71 36.44 -13.67
CA TRP A 6 7.39 35.94 -14.06
C TRP A 6 7.49 34.74 -15.01
N ILE A 7 8.45 34.76 -15.94
CA ILE A 7 8.71 33.65 -16.86
C ILE A 7 9.15 32.41 -16.09
N ILE A 8 10.06 32.56 -15.11
CA ILE A 8 10.51 31.44 -14.27
C ILE A 8 9.34 30.85 -13.46
N ILE A 9 8.48 31.70 -12.88
CA ILE A 9 7.28 31.25 -12.16
C ILE A 9 6.35 30.46 -13.09
N LEU A 10 6.07 30.96 -14.29
CA LEU A 10 5.22 30.26 -15.26
C LEU A 10 5.79 28.90 -15.68
N VAL A 11 7.09 28.84 -15.96
CA VAL A 11 7.76 27.58 -16.35
C VAL A 11 7.70 26.58 -15.19
N ASN A 12 7.99 27.02 -13.96
CA ASN A 12 7.92 26.15 -12.79
C ASN A 12 6.49 25.66 -12.54
N LEU A 13 5.49 26.53 -12.68
CA LEU A 13 4.08 26.16 -12.55
C LEU A 13 3.67 25.12 -13.61
N LEU A 14 4.09 25.29 -14.87
CA LEU A 14 3.83 24.33 -15.93
C LEU A 14 4.49 22.97 -15.64
N LEU A 15 5.73 22.96 -15.19
CA LEU A 15 6.43 21.72 -14.81
C LEU A 15 5.74 21.02 -13.64
N PHE A 16 5.33 21.78 -12.62
CA PHE A 16 4.61 21.25 -11.46
C PHE A 16 3.26 20.65 -11.86
N LEU A 17 2.46 21.38 -12.65
CA LEU A 17 1.18 20.89 -13.16
C LEU A 17 1.35 19.65 -14.02
N GLY A 18 2.35 19.63 -14.92
CA GLY A 18 2.65 18.48 -15.75
C GLY A 18 3.01 17.24 -14.93
N TYR A 19 3.90 17.38 -13.96
CA TYR A 19 4.30 16.29 -13.05
C TYR A 19 3.13 15.79 -12.20
N PHE A 20 2.34 16.71 -11.63
CA PHE A 20 1.19 16.34 -10.81
C PHE A 20 0.14 15.56 -11.60
N ASN A 21 -0.23 16.04 -12.80
CA ASN A 21 -1.18 15.33 -13.66
C ASN A 21 -0.65 13.96 -14.08
N TYR A 22 0.64 13.85 -14.38
CA TYR A 22 1.26 12.55 -14.67
C TYR A 22 1.14 11.58 -13.49
N SER A 23 1.42 12.05 -12.27
CA SER A 23 1.28 11.26 -11.04
C SER A 23 -0.16 10.76 -10.83
N VAL A 24 -1.16 11.63 -11.09
CA VAL A 24 -2.59 11.25 -11.02
C VAL A 24 -2.91 10.15 -12.02
N VAL A 25 -2.52 10.30 -13.28
CA VAL A 25 -2.77 9.29 -14.33
C VAL A 25 -2.13 7.94 -13.98
N GLN A 26 -0.93 7.94 -13.39
CA GLN A 26 -0.30 6.70 -12.91
C GLN A 26 -1.13 6.00 -11.83
N LYS A 27 -1.71 6.76 -10.89
CA LYS A 27 -2.56 6.21 -9.82
C LYS A 27 -3.90 5.70 -10.33
N GLU A 28 -4.53 6.43 -11.25
CA GLU A 28 -5.76 5.98 -11.94
C GLU A 28 -5.51 4.68 -12.71
N LYS A 29 -4.41 4.61 -13.46
CA LYS A 29 -4.03 3.38 -14.17
C LYS A 29 -3.82 2.21 -13.21
N LEU A 30 -3.22 2.43 -12.05
CA LEU A 30 -3.06 1.41 -11.01
C LEU A 30 -4.41 0.97 -10.43
N LEU A 31 -5.37 1.88 -10.24
CA LEU A 31 -6.72 1.55 -9.79
C LEU A 31 -7.48 0.70 -10.81
N GLU A 32 -7.37 1.03 -12.10
CA GLU A 32 -8.08 0.34 -13.18
C GLU A 32 -7.43 -1.01 -13.55
N GLN A 33 -6.11 -1.03 -13.70
CA GLN A 33 -5.37 -2.16 -14.27
C GLN A 33 -4.64 -3.02 -13.22
N GLY A 34 -4.46 -2.51 -12.01
CA GLY A 34 -3.77 -3.26 -10.95
C GLY A 34 -4.55 -4.50 -10.55
N THR A 35 -3.84 -5.56 -10.17
CA THR A 35 -4.48 -6.78 -9.64
C THR A 35 -4.90 -6.55 -8.20
N LEU A 36 -6.17 -6.81 -7.88
CA LEU A 36 -6.67 -6.71 -6.51
C LEU A 36 -6.26 -7.95 -5.72
N VAL A 37 -5.52 -7.74 -4.64
CA VAL A 37 -5.13 -8.77 -3.68
C VAL A 37 -5.58 -8.38 -2.27
N PHE A 38 -5.85 -9.38 -1.45
CA PHE A 38 -6.27 -9.21 -0.06
C PHE A 38 -5.15 -9.65 0.86
N MET A 39 -4.66 -8.74 1.68
CA MET A 39 -3.66 -9.05 2.71
C MET A 39 -4.32 -9.08 4.08
N GLU A 40 -4.10 -10.15 4.84
CA GLU A 40 -4.64 -10.29 6.21
C GLU A 40 -4.01 -9.21 7.11
N LEU A 41 -4.86 -8.50 7.85
CA LEU A 41 -4.45 -7.50 8.81
C LEU A 41 -4.13 -8.19 10.14
N ALA A 42 -3.03 -7.78 10.75
CA ALA A 42 -2.74 -8.08 12.14
C ALA A 42 -3.66 -7.23 13.02
N PRO A 43 -4.11 -7.75 14.18
CA PRO A 43 -4.97 -7.00 15.08
C PRO A 43 -4.24 -5.74 15.55
N ALA A 44 -4.78 -4.58 15.21
CA ALA A 44 -4.27 -3.27 15.61
C ALA A 44 -5.44 -2.44 16.18
N ASP A 45 -5.20 -1.79 17.31
CA ASP A 45 -6.20 -0.99 18.03
C ASP A 45 -6.32 0.40 17.37
N PRO A 46 -7.49 0.81 16.83
CA PRO A 46 -7.66 1.99 15.99
C PRO A 46 -7.72 3.34 16.76
N ARG A 47 -7.19 3.43 17.99
CA ARG A 47 -7.41 4.62 18.83
C ARG A 47 -6.23 5.59 18.86
N SER A 48 -6.42 6.76 18.24
CA SER A 48 -5.62 7.96 18.50
C SER A 48 -6.49 9.09 19.02
N LEU A 49 -6.27 9.49 20.27
CA LEU A 49 -7.12 10.45 21.00
C LEU A 49 -7.08 11.89 20.44
N MET A 50 -6.12 12.22 19.56
CA MET A 50 -5.84 13.61 19.14
C MET A 50 -5.89 13.85 17.62
N GLN A 51 -5.83 12.81 16.79
CA GLN A 51 -5.74 12.94 15.33
C GLN A 51 -7.02 12.52 14.57
N GLY A 52 -8.06 12.12 15.30
CA GLY A 52 -9.28 11.53 14.75
C GLY A 52 -9.18 10.01 14.64
N ASP A 53 -10.24 9.39 14.14
CA ASP A 53 -10.36 7.94 14.02
C ASP A 53 -9.58 7.42 12.79
N TYR A 54 -8.57 6.58 13.04
CA TYR A 54 -7.82 5.89 11.99
C TYR A 54 -7.40 4.49 12.44
N MET A 55 -7.20 3.59 11.50
CA MET A 55 -6.69 2.24 11.77
C MET A 55 -5.26 2.12 11.28
N ASP A 56 -4.35 1.70 12.18
CA ASP A 56 -2.98 1.30 11.82
C ASP A 56 -3.06 -0.03 11.05
N LEU A 57 -2.52 -0.05 9.83
CA LEU A 57 -2.58 -1.21 8.95
C LEU A 57 -1.27 -1.98 9.04
N ARG A 58 -1.26 -2.96 9.92
CA ARG A 58 -0.18 -3.96 9.97
C ARG A 58 -0.64 -5.20 9.25
N TYR A 59 0.16 -5.68 8.31
CA TYR A 59 -0.16 -6.92 7.59
C TYR A 59 0.47 -8.10 8.31
N LYS A 60 -0.29 -9.19 8.43
CA LYS A 60 0.18 -10.42 9.03
C LYS A 60 1.18 -11.08 8.08
N LEU A 61 2.45 -11.03 8.47
CA LEU A 61 3.52 -11.72 7.78
C LEU A 61 3.55 -13.19 8.23
N PRO A 62 3.73 -14.16 7.32
CA PRO A 62 4.03 -15.54 7.69
C PRO A 62 5.18 -15.63 8.71
N SER A 63 4.93 -16.34 9.82
CA SER A 63 5.78 -16.38 11.03
C SER A 63 7.17 -16.99 10.83
N GLU A 64 7.41 -17.66 9.70
CA GLU A 64 8.68 -18.35 9.41
C GLU A 64 9.73 -17.43 8.74
N MET A 65 9.43 -16.15 8.54
CA MET A 65 10.32 -15.25 7.82
C MET A 65 11.43 -14.68 8.70
N ALA A 66 12.68 -14.97 8.33
CA ALA A 66 13.88 -14.38 8.92
C ALA A 66 14.01 -12.90 8.54
N LEU A 67 13.26 -12.05 9.23
CA LEU A 67 13.26 -10.58 9.14
C LEU A 67 14.61 -9.94 9.46
N ASP A 68 15.56 -10.69 10.04
CA ASP A 68 16.86 -10.19 10.46
C ASP A 68 17.79 -9.82 9.30
N ASN A 69 17.75 -10.56 8.18
CA ASN A 69 18.73 -10.42 7.09
C ASN A 69 18.19 -9.73 5.82
N ILE A 70 17.01 -9.13 5.86
CA ILE A 70 16.45 -8.40 4.70
C ILE A 70 16.97 -6.96 4.61
N PRO A 71 17.19 -6.43 3.40
CA PRO A 71 17.56 -5.03 3.19
C PRO A 71 16.45 -4.07 3.66
N LYS A 72 16.80 -2.80 3.89
CA LYS A 72 15.84 -1.77 4.34
C LYS A 72 14.69 -1.52 3.36
N ARG A 73 14.93 -1.75 2.07
CA ARG A 73 13.97 -1.60 0.98
C ARG A 73 14.20 -2.73 -0.01
N GLY A 74 13.14 -3.21 -0.61
CA GLY A 74 13.21 -4.23 -1.65
C GLY A 74 11.85 -4.56 -2.23
N PHE A 75 11.78 -5.70 -2.90
CA PHE A 75 10.55 -6.25 -3.46
C PHE A 75 10.19 -7.56 -2.76
N CYS A 76 8.89 -7.76 -2.56
CA CYS A 76 8.29 -9.04 -2.21
C CYS A 76 7.47 -9.54 -3.39
N ALA A 77 7.47 -10.84 -3.61
CA ALA A 77 6.51 -11.53 -4.45
C ALA A 77 5.35 -12.02 -3.58
N LEU A 78 4.14 -11.57 -3.89
CA LEU A 78 2.89 -12.02 -3.29
C LEU A 78 2.33 -13.18 -4.11
N GLU A 79 1.94 -14.26 -3.45
CA GLU A 79 1.25 -15.38 -4.09
C GLU A 79 -0.21 -15.40 -3.59
N PRO A 80 -1.14 -14.79 -4.35
CA PRO A 80 -2.55 -14.82 -4.03
C PRO A 80 -3.16 -16.21 -4.35
N ASP A 81 -4.05 -16.68 -3.50
CA ASP A 81 -4.87 -17.87 -3.75
C ASP A 81 -5.97 -17.56 -4.80
N ALA A 82 -6.76 -18.55 -5.20
CA ALA A 82 -7.86 -18.40 -6.16
C ALA A 82 -8.90 -17.32 -5.76
N SER A 83 -9.01 -17.00 -4.46
CA SER A 83 -9.87 -15.94 -3.93
C SER A 83 -9.19 -14.55 -3.87
N GLY A 84 -7.94 -14.43 -4.29
CA GLY A 84 -7.15 -13.19 -4.22
C GLY A 84 -6.46 -12.94 -2.87
N VAL A 85 -6.61 -13.85 -1.90
CA VAL A 85 -6.01 -13.72 -0.57
C VAL A 85 -4.54 -14.14 -0.62
N VAL A 86 -3.65 -13.26 -0.18
CA VAL A 86 -2.21 -13.54 -0.11
C VAL A 86 -1.94 -14.44 1.09
N ARG A 87 -1.52 -15.67 0.84
CA ARG A 87 -1.10 -16.62 1.90
C ARG A 87 0.40 -16.72 2.05
N HIS A 88 1.14 -16.49 0.97
CA HIS A 88 2.58 -16.63 0.93
C HIS A 88 3.24 -15.36 0.38
N ILE A 89 4.31 -14.93 1.04
CA ILE A 89 5.10 -13.75 0.69
C ILE A 89 6.55 -14.19 0.59
N ARG A 90 7.18 -13.90 -0.55
CA ARG A 90 8.58 -14.27 -0.82
C ARG A 90 9.40 -13.02 -1.09
N PHE A 91 10.41 -12.74 -0.27
CA PHE A 91 11.33 -11.64 -0.53
C PHE A 91 12.21 -11.94 -1.76
N LEU A 92 12.26 -10.99 -2.69
CA LEU A 92 13.09 -11.08 -3.88
C LEU A 92 14.48 -10.54 -3.57
N ALA A 93 15.52 -11.30 -3.93
CA ALA A 93 16.90 -10.81 -3.87
C ALA A 93 17.15 -9.74 -4.96
N GLU A 94 18.23 -8.97 -4.83
CA GLU A 94 18.56 -7.93 -5.80
C GLU A 94 18.76 -8.52 -7.21
N GLY A 95 17.92 -8.10 -8.16
CA GLY A 95 17.92 -8.62 -9.54
C GLY A 95 17.04 -9.84 -9.79
N GLU A 96 16.39 -10.39 -8.76
CA GLU A 96 15.44 -11.48 -8.90
C GLU A 96 14.07 -10.96 -9.39
N LYS A 97 13.46 -11.66 -10.35
CA LYS A 97 12.14 -11.32 -10.87
C LYS A 97 11.06 -12.16 -10.19
N ALA A 98 9.88 -11.57 -10.02
CA ALA A 98 8.68 -12.31 -9.63
C ALA A 98 8.38 -13.41 -10.66
N LYS A 99 7.91 -14.56 -10.19
CA LYS A 99 7.43 -15.63 -11.08
C LYS A 99 6.15 -15.21 -11.80
N PRO A 100 5.74 -15.88 -12.88
CA PRO A 100 4.52 -15.52 -13.63
C PRO A 100 3.22 -15.50 -12.80
N ASN A 101 3.16 -16.25 -11.69
CA ASN A 101 1.99 -16.30 -10.79
C ASN A 101 2.18 -15.44 -9.51
N GLU A 102 3.29 -14.74 -9.40
CA GLU A 102 3.62 -13.91 -8.23
C GLU A 102 3.51 -12.43 -8.61
N LEU A 103 2.92 -11.62 -7.72
CA LEU A 103 2.82 -10.17 -7.91
C LEU A 103 3.94 -9.47 -7.13
N PRO A 104 4.82 -8.70 -7.78
CA PRO A 104 5.82 -7.93 -7.05
C PRO A 104 5.13 -6.81 -6.26
N ILE A 105 5.57 -6.53 -5.04
CA ILE A 105 5.18 -5.38 -4.24
C ILE A 105 6.41 -4.81 -3.54
N ARG A 106 6.54 -3.50 -3.49
CA ARG A 106 7.62 -2.87 -2.73
C ARG A 106 7.35 -2.95 -1.23
N TYR A 107 8.40 -3.22 -0.47
CA TYR A 107 8.36 -3.13 0.98
C TYR A 107 9.42 -2.17 1.50
N THR A 108 9.16 -1.61 2.67
CA THR A 108 10.15 -0.86 3.46
C THR A 108 10.19 -1.41 4.88
N LYS A 109 11.39 -1.67 5.38
CA LYS A 109 11.62 -2.09 6.76
C LYS A 109 11.64 -0.86 7.68
N GLY A 110 10.79 -0.87 8.69
CA GLY A 110 10.74 0.13 9.76
C GLY A 110 11.89 -0.02 10.77
N ASN A 111 11.76 0.65 11.92
CA ASN A 111 12.82 0.71 12.93
C ASN A 111 12.93 -0.55 13.81
N TRP A 112 11.93 -1.45 13.82
CA TRP A 112 11.95 -2.63 14.70
C TRP A 112 11.00 -3.74 14.23
N TRP A 113 11.51 -4.80 13.59
CA TRP A 113 10.73 -5.98 13.08
C TRP A 113 9.47 -5.69 12.25
N ASP A 114 9.21 -4.42 11.95
CA ASP A 114 8.05 -3.94 11.24
C ASP A 114 8.37 -3.82 9.75
N ILE A 115 7.51 -4.39 8.92
CA ILE A 115 7.60 -4.26 7.47
C ILE A 115 6.34 -3.57 6.99
N ASN A 116 6.56 -2.45 6.32
CA ASN A 116 5.50 -1.70 5.67
C ASN A 116 5.40 -2.21 4.24
N ILE A 117 4.23 -2.78 3.92
CA ILE A 117 3.87 -3.26 2.59
C ILE A 117 2.61 -2.50 2.16
N GLY A 118 2.75 -1.60 1.19
CA GLY A 118 1.63 -0.76 0.75
C GLY A 118 1.24 0.33 1.75
N ALA A 119 -0.04 0.42 2.10
CA ALA A 119 -0.55 1.48 2.97
C ALA A 119 -0.43 1.10 4.44
N GLU A 120 0.03 2.06 5.26
CA GLU A 120 0.29 1.91 6.70
C GLU A 120 -0.90 2.36 7.56
N SER A 121 -1.84 3.14 7.02
CA SER A 121 -2.96 3.67 7.79
C SER A 121 -4.21 3.89 6.94
N TYR A 122 -5.38 3.71 7.53
CA TYR A 122 -6.68 4.03 6.92
C TYR A 122 -7.46 5.02 7.80
N PHE A 123 -7.75 6.20 7.26
CA PHE A 123 -8.51 7.25 7.96
C PHE A 123 -9.99 7.15 7.62
N PHE A 124 -10.86 7.26 8.62
CA PHE A 124 -12.31 7.22 8.45
C PHE A 124 -13.00 8.30 9.30
N GLN A 125 -14.31 8.46 9.11
CA GLN A 125 -15.08 9.47 9.84
C GLN A 125 -15.23 9.06 11.31
N GLU A 126 -15.27 10.06 12.19
CA GLU A 126 -15.43 9.84 13.63
C GLU A 126 -16.74 9.09 13.92
N GLY A 127 -16.66 7.98 14.64
CA GLY A 127 -17.79 7.11 14.97
C GLY A 127 -17.96 5.87 14.08
N ASP A 128 -17.21 5.76 12.98
CA ASP A 128 -17.20 4.52 12.15
C ASP A 128 -16.22 3.46 12.68
N ALA A 129 -15.60 3.66 13.85
CA ALA A 129 -14.60 2.76 14.40
C ALA A 129 -15.11 1.31 14.54
N GLU A 130 -16.31 1.11 15.09
CA GLU A 130 -16.91 -0.23 15.28
C GLU A 130 -17.11 -0.98 13.95
N LYS A 131 -17.32 -0.24 12.86
CA LYS A 131 -17.49 -0.80 11.52
C LYS A 131 -16.19 -1.37 10.97
N TYR A 132 -15.09 -0.64 11.17
CA TYR A 132 -13.77 -1.01 10.68
C TYR A 132 -13.00 -1.91 11.66
N GLU A 133 -13.43 -2.02 12.91
CA GLU A 133 -12.86 -2.94 13.90
C GLU A 133 -12.94 -4.41 13.45
N ASN A 134 -13.96 -4.75 12.66
CA ASN A 134 -14.13 -6.09 12.08
C ASN A 134 -13.36 -6.28 10.76
N ALA A 135 -12.53 -5.32 10.34
CA ALA A 135 -11.71 -5.44 9.15
C ALA A 135 -10.65 -6.53 9.34
N LYS A 136 -10.70 -7.56 8.50
CA LYS A 136 -9.72 -8.65 8.51
C LYS A 136 -8.73 -8.54 7.37
N TYR A 137 -9.12 -7.93 6.25
CA TYR A 137 -8.27 -7.82 5.08
C TYR A 137 -8.15 -6.38 4.59
N GLY A 138 -6.93 -5.98 4.22
CA GLY A 138 -6.69 -4.80 3.41
C GLY A 138 -6.70 -5.18 1.94
N GLY A 139 -7.59 -4.59 1.15
CA GLY A 139 -7.62 -4.79 -0.30
C GLY A 139 -6.67 -3.82 -0.98
N ILE A 140 -5.70 -4.36 -1.71
CA ILE A 140 -4.61 -3.61 -2.32
C ILE A 140 -4.57 -3.92 -3.82
N ARG A 141 -4.49 -2.88 -4.63
CA ARG A 141 -4.20 -2.98 -6.07
C ARG A 141 -2.70 -2.93 -6.26
N VAL A 142 -2.15 -3.92 -6.96
CA VAL A 142 -0.72 -4.06 -7.23
C VAL A 142 -0.48 -4.14 -8.73
N ASP A 143 0.53 -3.43 -9.24
CA ASP A 143 0.98 -3.54 -10.63
C ASP A 143 2.25 -4.38 -10.78
N ASP A 144 2.61 -4.68 -12.03
CA ASP A 144 3.80 -5.46 -12.38
C ASP A 144 5.12 -4.74 -12.03
N GLU A 145 5.08 -3.45 -11.71
CA GLU A 145 6.24 -2.64 -11.29
C GLU A 145 6.44 -2.64 -9.77
N GLY A 146 5.51 -3.25 -9.03
CA GLY A 146 5.49 -3.30 -7.57
C GLY A 146 4.97 -2.04 -6.88
N ASN A 147 4.30 -1.15 -7.62
CA ASN A 147 3.50 -0.10 -7.00
C ASN A 147 2.22 -0.71 -6.43
N SER A 148 1.79 -0.18 -5.29
CA SER A 148 0.61 -0.66 -4.59
C SER A 148 -0.27 0.50 -4.13
N LEU A 149 -1.58 0.26 -4.09
CA LEU A 149 -2.55 1.22 -3.59
C LEU A 149 -3.65 0.49 -2.80
N LEU A 150 -3.89 0.92 -1.57
CA LEU A 150 -5.01 0.41 -0.77
C LEU A 150 -6.32 0.98 -1.32
N VAL A 151 -7.28 0.11 -1.61
CA VAL A 151 -8.61 0.48 -2.14
C VAL A 151 -9.72 0.39 -1.10
N GLY A 152 -9.48 -0.29 0.02
CA GLY A 152 -10.43 -0.38 1.13
C GLY A 152 -10.14 -1.54 2.07
N LEU A 153 -10.98 -1.63 3.09
CA LEU A 153 -10.95 -2.67 4.11
C LEU A 153 -12.08 -3.66 3.88
N TYR A 154 -11.84 -4.93 4.22
CA TYR A 154 -12.74 -6.03 3.93
C TYR A 154 -12.92 -6.93 5.15
N ASP A 155 -14.12 -7.48 5.30
CA ASP A 155 -14.48 -8.43 6.34
C ASP A 155 -13.99 -9.87 6.02
N ASP A 156 -14.30 -10.82 6.92
CA ASP A 156 -14.07 -12.26 6.75
C ASP A 156 -14.59 -12.85 5.42
N ASN A 157 -15.63 -12.27 4.85
CA ASN A 157 -16.29 -12.73 3.63
C ASN A 157 -15.77 -12.02 2.37
N LEU A 158 -14.69 -11.26 2.48
CA LEU A 158 -14.16 -10.41 1.39
C LEU A 158 -15.17 -9.38 0.90
N LYS A 159 -16.07 -8.92 1.79
CA LYS A 159 -16.99 -7.83 1.52
C LYS A 159 -16.37 -6.52 1.98
N LYS A 160 -16.39 -5.51 1.12
CA LYS A 160 -15.86 -4.19 1.42
C LYS A 160 -16.65 -3.55 2.57
N LEU A 161 -15.94 -3.01 3.55
CA LEU A 161 -16.47 -2.19 4.62
C LEU A 161 -16.53 -0.75 4.09
N GLU A 162 -17.74 -0.25 3.85
CA GLU A 162 -18.05 1.10 3.35
C GLU A 162 -19.29 1.66 4.02
#